data_AF-A0A5B9WCJ6-F1
#
_entry.id   AF-A0A5B9WCJ6-F1
#
_cell.length_a   1.000
_cell.length_b   1.000
_cell.length_c   1.000
_cell.angle_alpha   90.00
_cell.angle_beta   90.00
_cell.angle_gamma   90.00
#
_symmetry.space_group_name_H-M   'P 1'
#
loop_
_entity.id
_entity.type
_entity.pdbx_description
1 polymer ?
#
loop_
_entity_poly.entity_id
_entity_poly.type
_entity_poly.pdbx_seq_one_letter_code
_entity_poly.pdbx_strand_id
1 'polypeptide(L)'
;MLRHASFVMAGLAAVGLLVGIGMAIRAHIRRAGRLAAPPGEGPGPIRLGSVPARTDDVGAASRSWRMLRWLLALPLLVPIAALVFLVIAIALLAWFAAVFLIHRAYWLRWKLLGIPMPYRRQWESDADDRFWSIIEADGGSIRDEPEQQLEAIRSRLRQKRPGYADLAEFRAHLARRMADACTADLRAACLLIHGRDSEEDFANFRAWLVARGESIYRAALLDADSLADVVEPYRDDCRLAGLRAVAEEVLREVANDGFFQGPAAIPPATMECGWDFGDPEQVSRRLPRLAALYLA
;
A
#
# COMPACT_ATOMS: atom_id res chain seq x y z
N MET A 1 2.78 16.37 15.69
CA MET A 1 1.99 16.88 14.55
C MET A 1 2.31 18.33 14.15
N LEU A 2 2.60 19.28 15.06
CA LEU A 2 2.84 20.69 14.67
C LEU A 2 4.10 20.97 13.80
N ARG A 3 5.13 20.11 13.80
CA ARG A 3 6.37 20.36 13.02
C ARG A 3 6.29 19.97 11.54
N HIS A 4 5.35 19.10 11.13
CA HIS A 4 5.15 18.76 9.71
C HIS A 4 4.33 19.81 8.97
N ALA A 5 3.41 20.49 9.64
CA ALA A 5 2.65 21.59 9.06
C ALA A 5 3.54 22.78 8.66
N SER A 6 4.58 23.09 9.45
CA SER A 6 5.47 24.23 9.16
C SER A 6 6.31 24.06 7.88
N PHE A 7 6.72 22.82 7.54
CA PHE A 7 7.51 22.56 6.34
C PHE A 7 6.66 22.57 5.06
N VAL A 8 5.43 22.04 5.12
CA VAL A 8 4.50 22.07 3.98
C VAL A 8 4.05 23.51 3.68
N MET A 9 3.80 24.32 4.72
CA MET A 9 3.44 25.73 4.56
C MET A 9 4.58 26.59 4.02
N ALA A 10 5.84 26.30 4.40
CA ALA A 10 7.01 26.98 3.83
C ALA A 10 7.22 26.66 2.34
N GLY A 11 6.97 25.41 1.92
CA GLY A 11 7.01 25.01 0.51
C GLY A 11 5.94 25.71 -0.34
N LEU A 12 4.72 25.79 0.16
CA LEU A 12 3.61 26.50 -0.51
C LEU A 12 3.87 28.01 -0.62
N ALA A 13 4.45 28.64 0.40
CA ALA A 13 4.82 30.05 0.36
C ALA A 13 5.90 30.35 -0.70
N ALA A 14 6.88 29.46 -0.86
CA ALA A 14 7.93 29.59 -1.88
C ALA A 14 7.38 29.46 -3.31
N VAL A 15 6.44 28.54 -3.54
CA VAL A 15 5.76 28.39 -4.84
C VAL A 15 4.90 29.62 -5.16
N GLY A 16 4.18 30.15 -4.16
CA GLY A 16 3.38 31.36 -4.31
C GLY A 16 4.21 32.59 -4.70
N LEU A 17 5.40 32.76 -4.09
CA LEU A 17 6.32 33.85 -4.40
C LEU A 17 6.83 33.78 -5.85
N LEU A 18 7.19 32.58 -6.33
CA LEU A 18 7.67 32.37 -7.70
C LEU A 18 6.58 32.63 -8.75
N VAL A 19 5.34 32.19 -8.49
CA VAL A 19 4.19 32.49 -9.37
C VAL A 19 3.91 34.00 -9.39
N GLY A 20 3.98 34.68 -8.24
CA GLY A 20 3.80 36.12 -8.13
C GLY A 20 4.83 36.92 -8.94
N ILE A 21 6.11 36.56 -8.85
CA ILE A 21 7.19 37.17 -9.64
C ILE A 21 6.97 36.94 -11.14
N GLY A 22 6.59 35.72 -11.55
CA GLY A 22 6.26 35.41 -12.94
C GLY A 22 5.08 36.23 -13.49
N MET A 23 4.03 36.42 -12.70
CA MET A 23 2.89 37.27 -13.08
C MET A 23 3.27 38.75 -13.18
N ALA A 24 4.10 39.27 -12.26
CA ALA A 24 4.57 40.64 -12.29
C ALA A 24 5.42 40.93 -13.54
N ILE A 25 6.32 40.01 -13.91
CA ILE A 25 7.12 40.09 -15.14
C ILE A 25 6.20 40.09 -16.38
N ARG A 26 5.21 39.20 -16.42
CA ARG A 26 4.24 39.11 -17.54
C ARG A 26 3.36 40.36 -17.66
N ALA A 27 3.00 40.98 -16.53
CA ALA A 27 2.25 42.23 -16.51
C ALA A 27 3.10 43.41 -17.00
N HIS A 28 4.38 43.46 -16.62
CA HIS A 28 5.31 44.48 -17.07
C HIS A 28 5.55 44.43 -18.59
N ILE A 29 5.75 43.23 -19.13
CA ILE A 29 5.90 43.01 -20.59
C ILE A 29 4.63 43.43 -21.36
N ARG A 30 3.44 43.10 -20.85
CA ARG A 30 2.16 43.50 -21.49
C ARG A 30 1.89 45.00 -21.43
N ARG A 31 2.35 45.71 -20.39
CA ARG A 31 2.29 47.18 -20.32
C ARG A 31 3.24 47.83 -21.31
N ALA A 32 4.44 47.28 -21.45
CA ALA A 32 5.42 47.76 -22.43
C ALA A 32 4.95 47.57 -23.88
N GLY A 33 4.22 46.49 -24.18
CA GLY A 33 3.64 46.24 -25.50
C GLY A 33 2.46 47.15 -25.86
N ARG A 34 1.64 47.57 -24.87
CA ARG A 34 0.48 48.46 -25.12
C ARG A 34 0.85 49.92 -25.38
N LEU A 35 2.02 50.37 -24.95
CA LEU A 35 2.53 51.72 -25.23
C LEU A 35 3.18 51.84 -26.62
N ALA A 36 3.29 50.73 -27.37
CA ALA A 36 3.99 50.66 -28.65
C ALA A 36 3.05 50.53 -29.88
N ALA A 37 1.72 50.49 -29.70
CA ALA A 37 0.77 50.38 -30.81
C ALA A 37 0.15 51.76 -31.13
N PRO A 38 0.32 52.31 -32.36
CA PRO A 38 -0.37 53.54 -32.77
C PRO A 38 -1.86 53.28 -33.05
N PRO A 39 -2.74 54.28 -32.84
CA PRO A 39 -4.17 54.16 -33.15
C PRO A 39 -4.38 54.07 -34.67
N GLY A 40 -5.33 53.23 -35.09
CA GLY A 40 -5.64 53.01 -36.50
C GLY A 40 -6.36 54.19 -37.15
N GLU A 41 -6.02 54.45 -38.42
CA GLU A 41 -6.82 55.27 -39.32
C GLU A 41 -6.98 54.54 -40.66
N GLY A 42 -8.23 54.45 -41.13
CA GLY A 42 -8.63 53.85 -42.40
C GLY A 42 -8.26 54.70 -43.63
N PRO A 43 -8.61 54.25 -44.85
CA PRO A 43 -8.08 54.86 -46.07
C PRO A 43 -8.90 56.09 -46.49
N GLY A 44 -8.21 57.22 -46.69
CA GLY A 44 -8.74 58.46 -47.28
C GLY A 44 -7.64 59.19 -48.07
N PRO A 45 -7.99 59.96 -49.13
CA PRO A 45 -7.22 59.98 -50.36
C PRO A 45 -6.06 60.98 -50.42
N ILE A 46 -5.17 60.67 -51.36
CA ILE A 46 -3.92 61.32 -51.74
C ILE A 46 -4.08 62.83 -52.00
N ARG A 47 -3.18 63.65 -51.41
CA ARG A 47 -2.82 64.97 -51.94
C ARG A 47 -1.31 65.10 -52.11
N LEU A 48 -0.92 65.41 -53.35
CA LEU A 48 0.41 65.86 -53.76
C LEU A 48 0.64 67.30 -53.27
N GLY A 49 1.81 67.61 -52.71
CA GLY A 49 2.21 68.98 -52.44
C GLY A 49 3.45 69.14 -51.55
N SER A 50 4.55 69.56 -52.19
CA SER A 50 5.68 70.35 -51.66
C SER A 50 6.50 69.83 -50.46
N VAL A 51 7.74 69.46 -50.75
CA VAL A 51 8.90 69.55 -49.84
C VAL A 51 9.29 71.04 -49.77
N PRO A 52 9.46 71.65 -48.57
CA PRO A 52 10.78 71.57 -47.91
C PRO A 52 10.79 71.67 -46.37
N ALA A 53 11.79 71.03 -45.77
CA ALA A 53 12.74 71.60 -44.81
C ALA A 53 13.26 70.53 -43.86
N ARG A 54 14.59 70.44 -43.81
CA ARG A 54 15.41 69.64 -42.91
C ARG A 54 15.22 70.13 -41.47
N THR A 55 14.59 69.33 -40.62
CA THR A 55 14.71 69.41 -39.16
C THR A 55 14.70 68.01 -38.54
N ASP A 56 15.86 67.65 -37.99
CA ASP A 56 16.08 66.81 -36.81
C ASP A 56 15.66 65.34 -36.84
N ASP A 57 16.49 64.52 -37.48
CA ASP A 57 16.51 63.06 -37.34
C ASP A 57 17.18 62.61 -36.01
N VAL A 58 16.78 63.21 -34.89
CA VAL A 58 17.22 62.80 -33.54
C VAL A 58 16.37 61.62 -33.03
N GLY A 59 15.18 61.42 -33.61
CA GLY A 59 14.23 60.38 -33.22
C GLY A 59 14.55 58.97 -33.73
N ALA A 60 15.09 58.81 -34.94
CA ALA A 60 15.44 57.49 -35.48
C ALA A 60 16.69 56.90 -34.82
N ALA A 61 17.67 57.75 -34.48
CA ALA A 61 18.86 57.35 -33.72
C ALA A 61 18.51 56.85 -32.31
N SER A 62 17.51 57.41 -31.64
CA SER A 62 17.15 56.99 -30.27
C SER A 62 16.52 55.59 -30.17
N ARG A 63 15.89 55.10 -31.25
CA ARG A 63 15.25 53.78 -31.31
C ARG A 63 16.23 52.65 -31.59
N SER A 64 17.23 52.90 -32.46
CA SER A 64 18.28 51.92 -32.78
C SER A 64 19.21 51.66 -31.58
N TRP A 65 19.49 52.68 -30.76
CA TRP A 65 20.30 52.53 -29.54
C TRP A 65 19.66 51.65 -28.47
N ARG A 66 18.33 51.65 -28.34
CA ARG A 66 17.63 50.79 -27.36
C ARG A 66 17.68 49.31 -27.75
N MET A 67 17.62 48.98 -29.04
CA MET A 67 17.79 47.60 -29.52
C MET A 67 19.24 47.12 -29.44
N LEU A 68 20.22 47.98 -29.77
CA LEU A 68 21.65 47.65 -29.61
C LEU A 68 22.03 47.40 -28.14
N ARG A 69 21.43 48.12 -27.19
CA ARG A 69 21.69 47.94 -25.76
C ARG A 69 21.28 46.56 -25.23
N TRP A 70 20.22 45.97 -25.77
CA TRP A 70 19.79 44.62 -25.42
C TRP A 70 20.66 43.54 -26.07
N LEU A 71 21.15 43.77 -27.29
CA LEU A 71 22.09 42.87 -27.96
C LEU A 71 23.47 42.85 -27.28
N LEU A 72 23.94 44.00 -26.78
CA LEU A 72 25.19 44.11 -25.99
C LEU A 72 25.06 43.53 -24.57
N ALA A 73 23.86 43.52 -23.98
CA ALA A 73 23.61 42.95 -22.65
C ALA A 73 23.32 41.43 -22.66
N LEU A 74 22.93 40.87 -23.80
CA LEU A 74 22.66 39.45 -24.00
C LEU A 74 23.81 38.50 -23.57
N PRO A 75 25.10 38.75 -23.92
CA PRO A 75 26.21 37.89 -23.52
C PRO A 75 26.51 37.93 -22.01
N LEU A 76 26.01 38.93 -21.28
CA LEU A 76 26.09 38.98 -19.82
C LEU A 76 24.89 38.31 -19.13
N LEU A 77 23.70 38.31 -19.73
CA LEU A 77 22.50 37.72 -19.13
C LEU A 77 22.50 36.19 -19.15
N VAL A 78 23.04 35.58 -20.22
CA VAL A 78 23.14 34.10 -20.34
C VAL A 78 24.02 33.47 -19.25
N PRO A 79 25.25 33.93 -18.95
CA PRO A 79 26.06 33.35 -17.89
C PRO A 79 25.47 33.60 -16.49
N ILE A 80 24.76 34.72 -16.27
CA ILE A 80 24.04 34.96 -15.02
C ILE A 80 22.89 33.96 -14.85
N ALA A 81 22.09 33.73 -15.89
CA ALA A 81 21.02 32.74 -15.86
C ALA A 81 21.55 31.31 -15.64
N ALA A 82 22.68 30.96 -16.28
CA ALA A 82 23.36 29.67 -16.07
C ALA A 82 23.86 29.50 -14.64
N LEU A 83 24.44 30.57 -14.04
CA LEU A 83 24.88 30.56 -12.65
C LEU A 83 23.71 30.40 -11.68
N VAL A 84 22.60 31.10 -11.91
CA VAL A 84 21.38 30.95 -11.09
C VAL A 84 20.84 29.51 -11.18
N PHE A 85 20.79 28.94 -12.38
CA PHE A 85 20.34 27.57 -12.58
C PHE A 85 21.26 26.56 -11.86
N LEU A 86 22.58 26.75 -11.94
CA LEU A 86 23.56 25.93 -11.25
C LEU A 86 23.38 25.98 -9.72
N VAL A 87 23.18 27.18 -9.15
CA VAL A 87 22.93 27.34 -7.71
C VAL A 87 21.65 26.63 -7.28
N ILE A 88 20.57 26.74 -8.07
CA ILE A 88 19.31 26.04 -7.80
C ILE A 88 19.51 24.52 -7.87
N ALA A 89 20.22 24.02 -8.89
CA ALA A 89 20.51 22.60 -9.03
C ALA A 89 21.33 22.05 -7.86
N ILE A 90 22.36 22.78 -7.41
CA ILE A 90 23.17 22.40 -6.24
C ILE A 90 22.32 22.39 -4.97
N ALA A 91 21.45 23.39 -4.77
CA ALA A 91 20.56 23.45 -3.62
C ALA A 91 19.56 22.26 -3.59
N LEU A 92 19.00 21.90 -4.75
CA LEU A 92 18.12 20.74 -4.88
C LEU A 92 18.86 19.43 -4.59
N LEU A 93 20.06 19.26 -5.15
CA LEU A 93 20.90 18.09 -4.89
C LEU A 93 21.25 17.95 -3.41
N ALA A 94 21.65 19.05 -2.76
CA ALA A 94 21.94 19.08 -1.34
C ALA A 94 20.70 18.74 -0.49
N TRP A 95 19.53 19.25 -0.87
CA TRP A 95 18.27 18.93 -0.22
C TRP A 95 17.91 17.45 -0.35
N PHE A 96 17.99 16.87 -1.55
CA PHE A 96 17.77 15.44 -1.78
C PHE A 96 18.74 14.56 -0.99
N ALA A 97 20.03 14.93 -0.97
CA ALA A 97 21.04 14.22 -0.18
C ALA A 97 20.73 14.27 1.32
N ALA A 98 20.30 15.42 1.84
CA ALA A 98 19.91 15.56 3.25
C ALA A 98 18.69 14.70 3.59
N VAL A 99 17.64 14.70 2.75
CA VAL A 99 16.45 13.85 2.95
C VAL A 99 16.83 12.37 2.94
N PHE A 100 17.66 11.96 1.97
CA PHE A 100 18.15 10.58 1.87
C PHE A 100 18.97 10.17 3.09
N LEU A 101 19.89 11.04 3.56
CA LEU A 101 20.70 10.79 4.75
C LEU A 101 19.86 10.72 6.03
N ILE A 102 18.85 11.58 6.18
CA ILE A 102 17.92 11.53 7.31
C ILE A 102 17.14 10.22 7.31
N HIS A 103 16.58 9.82 6.15
CA HIS A 103 15.85 8.57 6.03
C HIS A 103 16.75 7.35 6.29
N ARG A 104 17.99 7.39 5.80
CA ARG A 104 18.99 6.33 6.04
C ARG A 104 19.44 6.26 7.49
N ALA A 105 19.72 7.40 8.14
CA ALA A 105 20.08 7.46 9.56
C ALA A 105 18.92 6.98 10.44
N TYR A 106 17.69 7.35 10.10
CA TYR A 106 16.48 6.83 10.75
C TYR A 106 16.43 5.30 10.63
N TRP A 107 16.54 4.76 9.41
CA TRP A 107 16.55 3.32 9.17
C TRP A 107 17.65 2.57 9.93
N LEU A 108 18.90 3.08 9.92
CA LEU A 108 20.03 2.47 10.64
C LEU A 108 19.84 2.51 12.16
N ARG A 109 19.31 3.60 12.72
CA ARG A 109 19.05 3.73 14.15
C ARG A 109 18.12 2.62 14.65
N TRP A 110 17.04 2.33 13.93
CA TRP A 110 16.10 1.27 14.33
C TRP A 110 16.68 -0.13 14.11
N LYS A 111 17.46 -0.32 13.03
CA LYS A 111 18.16 -1.59 12.78
C LYS A 111 19.20 -1.91 13.87
N LEU A 112 19.93 -0.92 14.35
CA LEU A 112 20.93 -1.07 15.43
C LEU A 112 20.31 -1.31 16.81
N LEU A 113 19.12 -0.76 17.07
CA LEU A 113 18.43 -0.92 18.35
C LEU A 113 17.68 -2.25 18.47
N GLY A 114 17.57 -3.06 17.40
CA GLY A 114 16.85 -4.35 17.42
C GLY A 114 15.34 -4.25 17.66
N ILE A 115 14.79 -3.03 17.75
CA ILE A 115 13.37 -2.78 17.96
C ILE A 115 12.70 -2.72 16.57
N PRO A 116 11.72 -3.60 16.27
CA PRO A 116 10.96 -3.47 15.04
C PRO A 116 10.28 -2.09 15.02
N MET A 117 10.34 -1.40 13.88
CA MET A 117 9.75 -0.08 13.70
C MET A 117 8.34 -0.02 14.34
N PRO A 118 8.00 0.98 15.15
CA PRO A 118 6.69 1.03 15.83
C PRO A 118 5.52 0.99 14.84
N TYR A 119 5.70 1.58 13.65
CA TYR A 119 4.77 1.47 12.54
C TYR A 119 4.57 0.03 12.07
N ARG A 120 5.64 -0.79 12.07
CA ARG A 120 5.62 -2.20 11.67
C ARG A 120 4.81 -3.07 12.64
N ARG A 121 4.83 -2.79 13.93
CA ARG A 121 4.04 -3.60 14.87
C ARG A 121 2.54 -3.27 14.79
N GLN A 122 2.21 -2.00 14.56
CA GLN A 122 0.82 -1.56 14.48
C GLN A 122 0.12 -2.03 13.19
N TRP A 123 0.74 -1.90 12.00
CA TRP A 123 0.11 -2.41 10.77
C TRP A 123 -0.10 -3.92 10.79
N GLU A 124 0.83 -4.69 11.40
CA GLU A 124 0.68 -6.14 11.56
C GLU A 124 -0.50 -6.48 12.46
N SER A 125 -0.71 -5.73 13.54
CA SER A 125 -1.89 -5.87 14.41
C SER A 125 -3.17 -5.52 13.67
N ASP A 126 -3.21 -4.36 13.00
CA ASP A 126 -4.40 -3.90 12.29
C ASP A 126 -4.76 -4.87 11.13
N ALA A 127 -3.77 -5.46 10.47
CA ALA A 127 -3.97 -6.46 9.41
C ALA A 127 -4.49 -7.79 9.96
N ASP A 128 -3.99 -8.22 11.13
CA ASP A 128 -4.46 -9.42 11.80
C ASP A 128 -5.90 -9.26 12.30
N ASP A 129 -6.23 -8.12 12.90
CA ASP A 129 -7.59 -7.78 13.32
C ASP A 129 -8.54 -7.73 12.12
N ARG A 130 -8.09 -7.16 10.99
CA ARG A 130 -8.86 -7.18 9.74
C ARG A 130 -9.10 -8.60 9.24
N PHE A 131 -8.09 -9.46 9.25
CA PHE A 131 -8.21 -10.86 8.85
C PHE A 131 -9.28 -11.58 9.69
N TRP A 132 -9.19 -11.50 11.02
CA TRP A 132 -10.15 -12.15 11.91
C TRP A 132 -11.56 -11.56 11.78
N SER A 133 -11.70 -10.26 11.56
CA SER A 133 -13.00 -9.64 11.27
C SER A 133 -13.68 -10.21 10.00
N ILE A 134 -12.89 -10.69 9.04
CA ILE A 134 -13.38 -11.32 7.80
C ILE A 134 -13.72 -12.79 8.05
N ILE A 135 -13.15 -13.44 9.07
CA ILE A 135 -13.41 -14.85 9.40
C ILE A 135 -14.58 -14.98 10.38
N GLU A 136 -14.56 -14.26 11.50
CA GLU A 136 -15.38 -14.52 12.70
C GLU A 136 -16.78 -13.88 12.71
N ALA A 137 -17.18 -13.15 11.67
CA ALA A 137 -18.41 -12.34 11.73
C ALA A 137 -19.72 -13.14 11.77
N ASP A 138 -19.67 -14.46 11.65
CA ASP A 138 -20.86 -15.32 11.60
C ASP A 138 -21.21 -15.89 12.98
N GLY A 139 -22.51 -16.09 13.22
CA GLY A 139 -23.02 -16.84 14.38
C GLY A 139 -22.82 -18.36 14.24
N GLY A 140 -22.95 -19.09 15.34
CA GLY A 140 -22.69 -20.54 15.41
C GLY A 140 -23.36 -21.35 14.30
N SER A 141 -24.66 -21.14 14.07
CA SER A 141 -25.42 -21.89 13.05
C SER A 141 -24.90 -21.74 11.61
N ILE A 142 -24.26 -20.62 11.28
CA ILE A 142 -23.63 -20.43 9.96
C ILE A 142 -22.27 -21.12 9.91
N ARG A 143 -21.52 -21.13 11.03
CA ARG A 143 -20.20 -21.78 11.12
C ARG A 143 -20.27 -23.30 11.05
N ASP A 144 -21.44 -23.88 11.33
CA ASP A 144 -21.65 -25.32 11.30
C ASP A 144 -22.14 -25.80 9.91
N GLU A 145 -22.42 -24.86 8.98
CA GLU A 145 -22.85 -25.12 7.60
C GLU A 145 -21.75 -24.64 6.62
N PRO A 146 -20.87 -25.54 6.14
CA PRO A 146 -19.64 -25.18 5.42
C PRO A 146 -19.84 -24.22 4.25
N GLU A 147 -20.82 -24.48 3.39
CA GLU A 147 -21.13 -23.67 2.21
C GLU A 147 -21.66 -22.28 2.60
N GLN A 148 -22.47 -22.19 3.64
CA GLN A 148 -22.99 -20.92 4.14
C GLN A 148 -21.88 -20.08 4.74
N GLN A 149 -20.99 -20.70 5.53
CA GLN A 149 -19.83 -20.04 6.10
C GLN A 149 -18.91 -19.50 4.99
N LEU A 150 -18.61 -20.31 3.98
CA LEU A 150 -17.77 -19.91 2.84
C LEU A 150 -18.38 -18.74 2.07
N GLU A 151 -19.68 -18.77 1.79
CA GLU A 151 -20.35 -17.66 1.11
C GLU A 151 -20.39 -16.40 1.99
N ALA A 152 -20.55 -16.53 3.30
CA ALA A 152 -20.50 -15.39 4.21
C ALA A 152 -19.12 -14.73 4.23
N ILE A 153 -18.04 -15.52 4.26
CA ILE A 153 -16.65 -15.01 4.19
C ILE A 153 -16.41 -14.34 2.82
N ARG A 154 -16.83 -14.99 1.74
CA ARG A 154 -16.73 -14.48 0.36
C ARG A 154 -17.48 -13.14 0.21
N SER A 155 -18.70 -13.07 0.71
CA SER A 155 -19.53 -11.86 0.70
C SER A 155 -18.90 -10.71 1.50
N ARG A 156 -18.33 -10.99 2.68
CA ARG A 156 -17.61 -9.98 3.48
C ARG A 156 -16.37 -9.44 2.78
N LEU A 157 -15.60 -10.32 2.14
CA LEU A 157 -14.48 -9.92 1.31
C LEU A 157 -14.95 -9.00 0.18
N ARG A 158 -16.03 -9.33 -0.54
CA ARG A 158 -16.60 -8.47 -1.60
C ARG A 158 -17.07 -7.11 -1.06
N GLN A 159 -17.77 -7.08 0.07
CA GLN A 159 -18.33 -5.85 0.65
C GLN A 159 -17.26 -4.81 1.02
N LYS A 160 -16.08 -5.25 1.46
CA LYS A 160 -14.96 -4.35 1.76
C LYS A 160 -14.34 -3.70 0.52
N ARG A 161 -14.77 -4.08 -0.69
CA ARG A 161 -14.24 -3.62 -1.98
C ARG A 161 -12.71 -3.63 -2.01
N PRO A 162 -12.09 -4.78 -1.71
CA PRO A 162 -10.67 -4.86 -1.49
C PRO A 162 -9.93 -4.54 -2.78
N GLY A 163 -8.85 -3.77 -2.65
CA GLY A 163 -7.85 -3.71 -3.68
C GLY A 163 -7.07 -5.03 -3.75
N TYR A 164 -6.27 -5.16 -4.80
CA TYR A 164 -5.34 -6.28 -4.97
C TYR A 164 -4.47 -6.55 -3.73
N ALA A 165 -3.94 -5.47 -3.12
CA ALA A 165 -3.06 -5.56 -1.96
C ALA A 165 -3.78 -6.16 -0.75
N ASP A 166 -5.07 -5.83 -0.55
CA ASP A 166 -5.87 -6.33 0.57
C ASP A 166 -6.14 -7.84 0.42
N LEU A 167 -6.42 -8.31 -0.80
CA LEU A 167 -6.62 -9.74 -1.09
C LEU A 167 -5.31 -10.52 -0.94
N ALA A 168 -4.19 -9.95 -1.37
CA ALA A 168 -2.86 -10.55 -1.16
C ALA A 168 -2.48 -10.61 0.33
N GLU A 169 -2.80 -9.57 1.11
CA GLU A 169 -2.63 -9.54 2.56
C GLU A 169 -3.47 -10.64 3.22
N PHE A 170 -4.77 -10.71 2.91
CA PHE A 170 -5.66 -11.77 3.43
C PHE A 170 -5.11 -13.18 3.15
N ARG A 171 -4.66 -13.44 1.92
CA ARG A 171 -4.03 -14.72 1.53
C ARG A 171 -2.79 -15.03 2.36
N ALA A 172 -1.92 -14.04 2.56
CA ALA A 172 -0.69 -14.20 3.34
C ALA A 172 -1.00 -14.51 4.81
N HIS A 173 -2.00 -13.84 5.39
CA HIS A 173 -2.46 -14.13 6.74
C HIS A 173 -3.04 -15.55 6.85
N LEU A 174 -3.92 -15.96 5.91
CA LEU A 174 -4.45 -17.31 5.88
C LEU A 174 -3.32 -18.35 5.78
N ALA A 175 -2.39 -18.18 4.83
CA ALA A 175 -1.26 -19.09 4.65
C ALA A 175 -0.40 -19.20 5.92
N ARG A 176 -0.15 -18.09 6.62
CA ARG A 176 0.57 -18.10 7.90
C ARG A 176 -0.19 -18.88 8.97
N ARG A 177 -1.50 -18.68 9.12
CA ARG A 177 -2.31 -19.45 10.08
C ARG A 177 -2.37 -20.94 9.77
N MET A 178 -2.41 -21.29 8.48
CA MET A 178 -2.31 -22.69 8.05
C MET A 178 -0.95 -23.30 8.39
N ALA A 179 0.13 -22.54 8.26
CA ALA A 179 1.48 -22.97 8.60
C ALA A 179 1.67 -23.09 10.12
N ASP A 180 1.22 -22.11 10.90
CA ASP A 180 1.29 -22.11 12.37
C ASP A 180 0.54 -23.30 12.97
N ALA A 181 -0.59 -23.71 12.37
CA ALA A 181 -1.38 -24.87 12.79
C ALA A 181 -0.82 -26.22 12.31
N CYS A 182 0.37 -26.25 11.70
CA CYS A 182 1.05 -27.46 11.25
C CYS A 182 1.84 -28.12 12.40
N THR A 183 1.14 -28.52 13.46
CA THR A 183 1.73 -29.13 14.67
C THR A 183 1.34 -30.60 14.82
N ALA A 184 2.18 -31.38 15.50
CA ALA A 184 1.92 -32.79 15.80
C ALA A 184 0.64 -32.99 16.63
N ASP A 185 0.41 -32.13 17.63
CA ASP A 185 -0.76 -32.25 18.50
C ASP A 185 -2.07 -31.96 17.75
N LEU A 186 -2.08 -30.99 16.83
CA LEU A 186 -3.24 -30.75 15.96
C LEU A 186 -3.44 -31.83 14.91
N ARG A 187 -2.36 -32.46 14.43
CA ARG A 187 -2.47 -33.62 13.53
C ARG A 187 -3.03 -34.84 14.26
N ALA A 188 -2.63 -35.07 15.51
CA ALA A 188 -3.22 -36.09 16.37
C ALA A 188 -4.73 -35.84 16.59
N ALA A 189 -5.13 -34.60 16.86
CA ALA A 189 -6.54 -34.23 16.95
C ALA A 189 -7.29 -34.50 15.64
N CYS A 190 -6.71 -34.13 14.49
CA CYS A 190 -7.26 -34.43 13.16
C CYS A 190 -7.43 -35.94 12.94
N LEU A 191 -6.44 -36.74 13.34
CA LEU A 191 -6.49 -38.20 13.22
C LEU A 191 -7.61 -38.80 14.07
N LEU A 192 -7.80 -38.33 15.31
CA LEU A 192 -8.90 -38.76 16.17
C LEU A 192 -10.27 -38.43 15.57
N ILE A 193 -10.43 -37.20 15.07
CA ILE A 193 -11.71 -36.71 14.56
C ILE A 193 -12.08 -37.37 13.22
N HIS A 194 -11.11 -37.51 12.31
CA HIS A 194 -11.35 -38.02 10.95
C HIS A 194 -11.11 -39.53 10.79
N GLY A 195 -10.42 -40.16 11.76
CA GLY A 195 -10.07 -41.57 11.71
C GLY A 195 -9.02 -41.94 10.65
N ARG A 196 -8.34 -40.94 10.05
CA ARG A 196 -7.34 -41.16 9.00
C ARG A 196 -6.29 -40.05 8.98
N ASP A 197 -5.07 -40.42 8.59
CA ASP A 197 -3.95 -39.49 8.41
C ASP A 197 -3.70 -39.25 6.92
N SER A 198 -4.00 -38.04 6.46
CA SER A 198 -3.71 -37.58 5.11
C SER A 198 -3.36 -36.10 5.12
N GLU A 199 -2.42 -35.70 4.28
CA GLU A 199 -2.07 -34.28 4.09
C GLU A 199 -3.27 -33.43 3.66
N GLU A 200 -4.18 -34.01 2.86
CA GLU A 200 -5.39 -33.31 2.42
C GLU A 200 -6.38 -33.14 3.56
N ASP A 201 -6.59 -34.18 4.36
CA ASP A 201 -7.48 -34.11 5.53
C ASP A 201 -6.96 -33.12 6.56
N PHE A 202 -5.64 -33.14 6.83
CA PHE A 202 -5.01 -32.21 7.75
C PHE A 202 -5.01 -30.77 7.22
N ALA A 203 -4.88 -30.56 5.91
CA ALA A 203 -5.07 -29.24 5.31
C ALA A 203 -6.52 -28.75 5.46
N ASN A 204 -7.51 -29.61 5.26
CA ASN A 204 -8.92 -29.24 5.38
C ASN A 204 -9.32 -28.99 6.84
N PHE A 205 -8.75 -29.74 7.79
CA PHE A 205 -8.92 -29.54 9.22
C PHE A 205 -8.35 -28.20 9.69
N ARG A 206 -7.13 -27.85 9.27
CA ARG A 206 -6.54 -26.55 9.63
C ARG A 206 -7.35 -25.38 9.05
N ALA A 207 -7.90 -25.53 7.85
CA ALA A 207 -8.77 -24.52 7.26
C ALA A 207 -10.07 -24.36 8.07
N TRP A 208 -10.68 -25.47 8.49
CA TRP A 208 -11.81 -25.47 9.41
C TRP A 208 -11.46 -24.78 10.74
N LEU A 209 -10.30 -25.10 11.34
CA LEU A 209 -9.86 -24.52 12.60
C LEU A 209 -9.72 -23.00 12.52
N VAL A 210 -9.12 -22.49 11.44
CA VAL A 210 -9.05 -21.04 11.19
C VAL A 210 -10.46 -20.45 11.10
N ALA A 211 -11.38 -21.12 10.41
CA ALA A 211 -12.76 -20.64 10.24
C ALA A 211 -13.58 -20.64 11.54
N ARG A 212 -13.20 -21.42 12.56
CA ARG A 212 -13.83 -21.34 13.89
C ARG A 212 -13.56 -20.02 14.60
N GLY A 213 -12.54 -19.28 14.17
CA GLY A 213 -12.20 -17.96 14.67
C GLY A 213 -10.93 -17.93 15.52
N GLU A 214 -10.44 -16.73 15.77
CA GLU A 214 -9.22 -16.41 16.49
C GLU A 214 -9.16 -17.04 17.87
N SER A 215 -10.24 -16.94 18.64
CA SER A 215 -10.26 -17.42 20.03
C SER A 215 -10.06 -18.95 20.09
N ILE A 216 -10.84 -19.70 19.31
CA ILE A 216 -10.76 -21.16 19.21
C ILE A 216 -9.42 -21.57 18.58
N TYR A 217 -9.03 -20.91 17.49
CA TYR A 217 -7.77 -21.17 16.79
C TYR A 217 -6.56 -21.02 17.72
N ARG A 218 -6.48 -19.91 18.48
CA ARG A 218 -5.38 -19.65 19.40
C ARG A 218 -5.40 -20.59 20.61
N ALA A 219 -6.58 -20.94 21.12
CA ALA A 219 -6.70 -21.94 22.18
C ALA A 219 -6.19 -23.31 21.73
N ALA A 220 -6.58 -23.76 20.53
CA ALA A 220 -6.16 -25.04 19.97
C ALA A 220 -4.65 -25.10 19.63
N LEU A 221 -4.04 -23.97 19.24
CA LEU A 221 -2.59 -23.88 19.06
C LEU A 221 -1.82 -24.04 20.37
N LEU A 222 -2.38 -23.56 21.48
CA LEU A 222 -1.76 -23.69 22.81
C LEU A 222 -2.00 -25.08 23.40
N ASP A 223 -3.21 -25.59 23.21
CA ASP A 223 -3.69 -26.86 23.73
C ASP A 223 -4.70 -27.47 22.75
N ALA A 224 -4.25 -28.44 21.96
CA ALA A 224 -5.11 -29.10 20.97
C ALA A 224 -6.29 -29.86 21.61
N ASP A 225 -6.19 -30.26 22.88
CA ASP A 225 -7.25 -30.99 23.59
C ASP A 225 -8.45 -30.07 23.93
N SER A 226 -8.26 -28.75 23.88
CA SER A 226 -9.34 -27.77 23.99
C SER A 226 -10.42 -27.91 22.91
N LEU A 227 -10.11 -28.56 21.78
CA LEU A 227 -11.09 -28.83 20.73
C LEU A 227 -12.22 -29.75 21.18
N ALA A 228 -12.06 -30.49 22.27
CA ALA A 228 -13.14 -31.28 22.89
C ALA A 228 -14.33 -30.41 23.34
N ASP A 229 -14.14 -29.09 23.55
CA ASP A 229 -15.23 -28.14 23.85
C ASP A 229 -15.95 -27.61 22.60
N VAL A 230 -15.41 -27.89 21.41
CA VAL A 230 -15.84 -27.30 20.14
C VAL A 230 -16.48 -28.33 19.22
N VAL A 231 -15.96 -29.56 19.21
CA VAL A 231 -16.41 -30.61 18.30
C VAL A 231 -17.56 -31.42 18.88
N GLU A 232 -18.56 -31.72 18.05
CA GLU A 232 -19.58 -32.71 18.30
C GLU A 232 -19.23 -34.03 17.58
N PRO A 233 -18.88 -35.11 18.31
CA PRO A 233 -18.53 -36.39 17.69
C PRO A 233 -19.64 -36.91 16.76
N TYR A 234 -19.24 -37.47 15.62
CA TYR A 234 -20.12 -38.04 14.59
C TYR A 234 -21.09 -37.07 13.91
N ARG A 235 -21.05 -35.77 14.27
CA ARG A 235 -21.83 -34.71 13.63
C ARG A 235 -20.96 -33.78 12.81
N ASP A 236 -19.79 -33.44 13.33
CA ASP A 236 -18.90 -32.48 12.69
C ASP A 236 -17.90 -33.17 11.77
N ASP A 237 -17.92 -32.82 10.48
CA ASP A 237 -16.92 -33.29 9.51
C ASP A 237 -15.57 -32.53 9.66
N CYS A 238 -15.53 -31.47 10.48
CA CYS A 238 -14.33 -30.67 10.80
C CYS A 238 -13.43 -30.36 9.59
N ARG A 239 -14.03 -30.06 8.43
CA ARG A 239 -13.34 -29.80 7.16
C ARG A 239 -13.89 -28.55 6.51
N LEU A 240 -13.00 -27.75 5.94
CA LEU A 240 -13.40 -26.58 5.16
C LEU A 240 -12.45 -26.31 3.99
N ALA A 241 -12.40 -27.24 3.02
CA ALA A 241 -11.50 -27.18 1.87
C ALA A 241 -11.60 -25.86 1.08
N GLY A 242 -12.83 -25.35 0.93
CA GLY A 242 -13.11 -24.15 0.13
C GLY A 242 -12.50 -22.85 0.65
N LEU A 243 -12.14 -22.76 1.95
CA LEU A 243 -11.66 -21.51 2.55
C LEU A 243 -10.40 -20.98 1.85
N ARG A 244 -9.52 -21.89 1.45
CA ARG A 244 -8.28 -21.57 0.73
C ARG A 244 -8.55 -20.96 -0.65
N ALA A 245 -9.64 -21.36 -1.29
CA ALA A 245 -10.01 -20.90 -2.63
C ALA A 245 -10.75 -19.56 -2.60
N VAL A 246 -11.46 -19.22 -1.51
CA VAL A 246 -12.28 -17.99 -1.40
C VAL A 246 -11.50 -16.74 -1.82
N ALA A 247 -10.27 -16.57 -1.33
CA ALA A 247 -9.47 -15.40 -1.67
C ALA A 247 -9.05 -15.36 -3.14
N GLU A 248 -8.82 -16.52 -3.76
CA GLU A 248 -8.48 -16.64 -5.18
C GLU A 248 -9.67 -16.42 -6.11
N GLU A 249 -10.86 -16.78 -5.65
CA GLU A 249 -12.12 -16.52 -6.35
C GLU A 249 -12.42 -15.03 -6.40
N VAL A 250 -12.45 -14.35 -5.24
CA VAL A 250 -12.69 -12.90 -5.15
C VAL A 250 -11.59 -12.12 -5.87
N LEU A 251 -10.34 -12.49 -5.59
CA LEU A 251 -9.27 -12.63 -6.57
C LEU A 251 -9.54 -12.29 -8.04
N ARG A 252 -9.92 -13.36 -8.73
CA ARG A 252 -10.20 -13.47 -10.15
C ARG A 252 -11.33 -12.53 -10.59
N GLU A 253 -12.35 -12.36 -9.74
CA GLU A 253 -13.46 -11.43 -9.98
C GLU A 253 -12.97 -9.97 -10.06
N VAL A 254 -12.10 -9.55 -9.13
CA VAL A 254 -11.58 -8.17 -9.08
C VAL A 254 -10.52 -7.92 -10.16
N ALA A 255 -9.69 -8.91 -10.45
CA ALA A 255 -8.57 -8.78 -11.40
C ALA A 255 -8.99 -8.82 -12.88
N ASN A 256 -10.26 -9.08 -13.20
CA ASN A 256 -10.82 -9.15 -14.57
C ASN A 256 -9.91 -9.98 -15.51
N ASP A 257 -9.75 -11.27 -15.19
CA ASP A 257 -8.92 -12.28 -15.89
C ASP A 257 -7.40 -12.07 -15.90
N GLY A 258 -6.87 -11.08 -15.16
CA GLY A 258 -5.42 -10.94 -14.95
C GLY A 258 -4.85 -12.10 -14.13
N PHE A 259 -3.84 -12.79 -14.68
CA PHE A 259 -3.11 -13.87 -13.99
C PHE A 259 -2.40 -13.32 -12.75
N PHE A 260 -2.88 -13.69 -11.56
CA PHE A 260 -2.25 -13.34 -10.29
C PHE A 260 -1.16 -14.35 -9.93
N GLN A 261 0.10 -13.89 -9.91
CA GLN A 261 1.15 -14.58 -9.16
C GLN A 261 1.21 -13.98 -7.75
N GLY A 262 0.50 -14.62 -6.82
CA GLY A 262 0.64 -14.33 -5.41
C GLY A 262 2.02 -14.69 -4.89
N PRO A 263 2.36 -14.26 -3.65
CA PRO A 263 3.52 -14.80 -2.97
C PRO A 263 3.44 -16.34 -2.98
N ALA A 264 4.59 -16.98 -3.19
CA ALA A 264 4.68 -18.43 -3.22
C ALA A 264 4.03 -19.02 -1.95
N ALA A 265 3.34 -20.15 -2.11
CA ALA A 265 2.81 -20.89 -0.97
C ALA A 265 3.94 -21.07 0.06
N ILE A 266 3.68 -20.67 1.31
CA ILE A 266 4.61 -20.94 2.40
C ILE A 266 4.70 -22.47 2.49
N PRO A 267 5.86 -23.08 2.24
CA PRO A 267 5.98 -24.53 2.39
C PRO A 267 5.57 -24.88 3.81
N PRO A 268 4.79 -25.95 4.02
CA PRO A 268 4.46 -26.37 5.38
C PRO A 268 5.77 -26.53 6.16
N ALA A 269 5.82 -26.00 7.37
CA ALA A 269 6.95 -26.23 8.24
C ALA A 269 7.16 -27.75 8.35
N THR A 270 8.41 -28.20 8.29
CA THR A 270 8.72 -29.59 8.61
C THR A 270 8.28 -29.84 10.04
N MET A 271 7.24 -30.66 10.20
CA MET A 271 6.67 -30.97 11.50
C MET A 271 7.65 -31.89 12.24
N GLU A 272 8.44 -31.32 13.14
CA GLU A 272 9.27 -32.09 14.06
C GLU A 272 8.35 -32.72 15.11
N CYS A 273 8.20 -34.04 15.04
CA CYS A 273 7.36 -34.77 15.98
C CYS A 273 8.25 -35.65 16.87
N GLY A 274 8.36 -35.29 18.15
CA GLY A 274 9.11 -36.06 19.15
C GLY A 274 8.35 -37.24 19.76
N TRP A 275 7.18 -37.60 19.20
CA TRP A 275 6.29 -38.64 19.70
C TRP A 275 5.48 -39.25 18.54
N ASP A 276 4.79 -40.37 18.77
CA ASP A 276 3.99 -41.02 17.72
C ASP A 276 2.51 -40.64 17.85
N PHE A 277 2.03 -39.75 16.98
CA PHE A 277 0.62 -39.35 16.97
C PHE A 277 -0.33 -40.42 16.42
N GLY A 278 0.20 -41.51 15.84
CA GLY A 278 -0.58 -42.68 15.45
C GLY A 278 -0.79 -43.69 16.58
N ASP A 279 -0.05 -43.56 17.70
CA ASP A 279 -0.16 -44.44 18.86
C ASP A 279 -1.31 -43.99 19.79
N PRO A 280 -2.41 -44.76 19.91
CA PRO A 280 -3.56 -44.38 20.73
C PRO A 280 -3.23 -44.17 22.21
N GLU A 281 -2.21 -44.85 22.76
CA GLU A 281 -1.81 -44.64 24.17
C GLU A 281 -1.15 -43.29 24.37
N GLN A 282 -0.25 -42.90 23.45
CA GLN A 282 0.40 -41.59 23.52
C GLN A 282 -0.59 -40.46 23.25
N VAL A 283 -1.49 -40.65 22.29
CA VAL A 283 -2.58 -39.71 22.00
C VAL A 283 -3.48 -39.55 23.23
N SER A 284 -3.90 -40.63 23.88
CA SER A 284 -4.77 -40.56 25.08
C SER A 284 -4.11 -39.85 26.27
N ARG A 285 -2.77 -39.86 26.36
CA ARG A 285 -2.04 -39.12 27.41
C ARG A 285 -1.93 -37.62 27.11
N ARG A 286 -1.85 -37.25 25.83
CA ARG A 286 -1.67 -35.85 25.38
C ARG A 286 -2.98 -35.13 25.14
N LEU A 287 -3.96 -35.83 24.58
CA LEU A 287 -5.30 -35.34 24.22
C LEU A 287 -6.38 -36.15 24.95
N PRO A 288 -6.38 -36.19 26.30
CA PRO A 288 -7.26 -37.07 27.06
C PRO A 288 -8.75 -36.78 26.83
N ARG A 289 -9.14 -35.52 26.62
CA ARG A 289 -10.55 -35.15 26.44
C ARG A 289 -11.04 -35.55 25.06
N LEU A 290 -10.26 -35.28 24.00
CA LEU A 290 -10.59 -35.74 22.64
C LEU A 290 -10.55 -37.28 22.56
N ALA A 291 -9.58 -37.93 23.17
CA ALA A 291 -9.51 -39.39 23.21
C ALA A 291 -10.76 -40.00 23.86
N ALA A 292 -11.26 -39.42 24.95
CA ALA A 292 -12.50 -39.86 25.59
C ALA A 292 -13.74 -39.71 24.70
N LEU A 293 -13.72 -38.81 23.71
CA LEU A 293 -14.83 -38.63 22.76
C LEU A 293 -14.80 -39.60 21.57
N TYR A 294 -13.61 -39.98 21.10
CA TYR A 294 -13.44 -40.71 19.83
C TYR A 294 -12.87 -42.13 19.96
N LEU A 295 -12.26 -42.48 21.10
CA LEU A 295 -11.69 -43.81 21.36
C LEU A 295 -12.51 -44.64 22.36
N ALA A 296 -13.58 -44.08 22.93
CA ALA A 296 -14.44 -44.72 23.93
C ALA A 296 -15.45 -45.72 23.33
#